data_AF-A0A1V2ISJ1-F1
#
_entry.id   AF-A0A1V2ISJ1-F1
#
_cell.length_a   1.000
_cell.length_b   1.000
_cell.length_c   1.000
_cell.angle_alpha   90.00
_cell.angle_beta   90.00
_cell.angle_gamma   90.00
#
_symmetry.space_group_name_H-M   'P 1'
#
loop_
_entity.id
_entity.type
_entity.pdbx_description
1 polymer ?
#
loop_
_entity_poly.entity_id
_entity_poly.type
_entity_poly.pdbx_seq_one_letter_code
_entity_poly.pdbx_strand_id
1 'polypeptide(L)'
;MGRPGPQAQGRARKRSFSADYKLAILAEYEAATTPGAKGAILRREQLYAAHIAVWRRARDAGALAELSRPIGRPPADARDTELAELRAKNGRLEKELAKARLVIDVQGKLHALLATLSRSAPSDVGVPTFSQKQNG
;
A
#
# COMPACT_ATOMS: atom_id res chain seq x y z
N MET A 1 -26.20 -42.54 -32.77
CA MET A 1 -26.67 -42.33 -31.38
C MET A 1 -25.46 -42.09 -30.48
N GLY A 2 -25.13 -40.82 -30.20
CA GLY A 2 -23.95 -40.44 -29.42
C GLY A 2 -24.16 -40.67 -27.91
N ARG A 3 -23.19 -41.31 -27.25
CA ARG A 3 -23.19 -41.55 -25.80
C ARG A 3 -23.09 -40.20 -25.07
N PRO A 4 -23.97 -39.89 -24.09
CA PRO A 4 -23.80 -38.69 -23.29
C PRO A 4 -22.51 -38.79 -22.48
N GLY A 5 -21.66 -37.76 -22.57
CA GLY A 5 -20.42 -37.67 -21.81
C GLY A 5 -20.67 -37.61 -20.28
N PRO A 6 -19.70 -38.03 -19.46
CA PRO A 6 -19.85 -38.08 -18.01
C PRO A 6 -20.13 -36.69 -17.45
N GLN A 7 -21.34 -36.50 -16.93
CA GLN A 7 -21.75 -35.27 -16.26
C GLN A 7 -20.87 -35.10 -15.01
N ALA A 8 -20.05 -34.04 -15.01
CA ALA A 8 -19.16 -33.69 -13.91
C ALA A 8 -20.00 -33.37 -12.66
N GLN A 9 -20.08 -34.33 -11.75
CA GLN A 9 -20.67 -34.14 -10.42
C GLN A 9 -19.86 -33.05 -9.69
N GLY A 10 -20.55 -32.04 -9.17
CA GLY A 10 -19.94 -30.85 -8.57
C GLY A 10 -18.85 -31.21 -7.54
N ARG A 11 -17.69 -30.55 -7.64
CA ARG A 11 -16.55 -30.76 -6.73
C ARG A 11 -17.02 -30.66 -5.28
N ALA A 12 -16.78 -31.72 -4.49
CA ALA A 12 -17.03 -31.75 -3.06
C ALA A 12 -16.43 -30.51 -2.39
N ARG A 13 -17.27 -29.72 -1.72
CA ARG A 13 -16.88 -28.47 -1.06
C ARG A 13 -15.94 -28.82 0.09
N LYS A 14 -14.65 -28.47 -0.07
CA LYS A 14 -13.67 -28.65 1.01
C LYS A 14 -14.09 -27.80 2.21
N ARG A 15 -14.19 -28.43 3.38
CA ARG A 15 -14.54 -27.77 4.64
C ARG A 15 -13.43 -26.77 5.00
N SER A 16 -13.79 -25.51 5.26
CA SER A 16 -12.89 -24.48 5.76
C SER A 16 -13.11 -24.27 7.26
N PHE A 17 -12.04 -23.99 7.99
CA PHE A 17 -12.05 -23.73 9.42
C PHE A 17 -11.73 -22.26 9.67
N SER A 18 -12.60 -21.56 10.41
CA SER A 18 -12.36 -20.18 10.83
C SER A 18 -11.18 -20.08 11.82
N ALA A 19 -10.62 -18.88 11.98
CA ALA A 19 -9.52 -18.65 12.91
C ALA A 19 -9.94 -18.92 14.36
N ASP A 20 -11.12 -18.43 14.74
CA ASP A 20 -11.68 -18.60 16.09
C ASP A 20 -11.90 -20.07 16.43
N TYR A 21 -12.40 -20.85 15.47
CA TYR A 21 -12.57 -22.29 15.65
C TYR A 21 -11.22 -22.97 15.90
N LYS A 22 -10.19 -22.63 15.12
CA LYS A 22 -8.84 -23.20 15.31
C LYS A 22 -8.26 -22.84 16.67
N LEU A 23 -8.43 -21.59 17.12
CA LEU A 23 -7.96 -21.14 18.43
C LEU A 23 -8.66 -21.87 19.57
N ALA A 24 -9.99 -22.01 19.50
CA ALA A 24 -10.76 -22.73 20.49
C ALA A 24 -10.30 -24.19 20.62
N ILE A 25 -10.13 -24.89 19.50
CA ILE A 25 -9.64 -26.27 19.50
C ILE A 25 -8.19 -26.37 20.00
N LEU A 26 -7.31 -25.44 19.64
CA LEU A 26 -5.94 -25.43 20.15
C LEU A 26 -5.92 -25.25 21.68
N ALA A 27 -6.73 -24.33 22.22
CA ALA A 27 -6.84 -24.11 23.66
C ALA A 27 -7.37 -25.35 24.38
N GLU A 28 -8.43 -25.99 23.86
CA GLU A 28 -8.96 -27.24 24.43
C GLU A 28 -7.94 -28.38 24.35
N TYR A 29 -7.22 -28.50 23.23
CA TYR A 29 -6.20 -29.52 23.03
C TYR A 29 -4.98 -29.33 23.94
N GLU A 30 -4.58 -28.08 24.21
CA GLU A 30 -3.47 -27.75 25.12
C GLU A 30 -3.87 -27.92 26.58
N ALA A 31 -5.12 -27.63 26.95
CA ALA A 31 -5.66 -27.84 28.30
C ALA A 31 -5.88 -29.34 28.64
N ALA A 32 -6.00 -30.21 27.65
CA ALA A 32 -6.23 -31.64 27.86
C ALA A 32 -5.00 -32.35 28.46
N THR A 33 -5.04 -32.63 29.77
CA THR A 33 -3.97 -33.31 30.52
C THR A 33 -4.24 -34.81 30.76
N THR A 34 -5.49 -35.24 30.72
CA THR A 34 -5.86 -36.64 30.94
C THR A 34 -5.40 -37.55 29.80
N PRO A 35 -4.92 -38.78 30.09
CA PRO A 35 -4.62 -39.77 29.07
C PRO A 35 -5.80 -39.97 28.10
N GLY A 36 -5.55 -39.86 26.80
CA GLY A 36 -6.55 -40.06 25.76
C GLY A 36 -7.49 -38.87 25.48
N ALA A 37 -7.52 -37.83 26.30
CA ALA A 37 -8.38 -36.66 26.10
C ALA A 37 -8.10 -35.94 24.77
N LYS A 38 -6.82 -35.75 24.44
CA LYS A 38 -6.38 -35.21 23.14
C LYS A 38 -6.92 -36.01 21.96
N GLY A 39 -6.92 -37.34 22.07
CA GLY A 39 -7.46 -38.23 21.03
C GLY A 39 -8.98 -38.18 20.93
N ALA A 40 -9.68 -37.95 22.04
CA ALA A 40 -11.13 -37.78 22.05
C ALA A 40 -11.56 -36.48 21.35
N ILE A 41 -10.86 -35.37 21.61
CA ILE A 41 -11.09 -34.08 20.93
C ILE A 41 -10.93 -34.23 19.41
N LEU A 42 -9.83 -34.86 18.97
CA LEU A 42 -9.57 -35.08 17.55
C LEU A 42 -10.67 -35.89 16.85
N ARG A 43 -11.19 -36.95 17.50
CA ARG A 43 -12.29 -37.75 16.96
C ARG A 43 -13.62 -37.01 16.94
N ARG A 44 -13.93 -36.22 17.98
CA ARG A 44 -15.15 -35.40 18.07
C ARG A 44 -15.20 -34.37 16.93
N GLU A 45 -14.08 -33.73 16.67
CA GLU A 45 -13.97 -32.66 15.67
C GLU A 45 -13.63 -33.17 14.25
N GLN A 46 -13.42 -34.48 14.09
CA GLN A 46 -12.93 -35.12 12.85
C GLN A 46 -11.63 -34.49 12.35
N LEU A 47 -10.71 -34.22 13.28
CA LEU A 47 -9.42 -33.60 13.03
C LEU A 47 -8.28 -34.61 13.14
N TYR A 48 -7.37 -34.56 12.18
CA TYR A 48 -6.07 -35.23 12.30
C TYR A 48 -5.07 -34.43 13.12
N ALA A 49 -4.14 -35.12 13.79
CA ALA A 49 -3.06 -34.50 14.57
C ALA A 49 -2.20 -33.52 13.75
N ALA A 50 -2.08 -33.76 12.43
CA ALA A 50 -1.43 -32.85 11.51
C ALA A 50 -2.06 -31.45 11.48
N HIS A 51 -3.39 -31.34 11.61
CA HIS A 51 -4.07 -30.04 11.69
C HIS A 51 -3.59 -29.26 12.91
N ILE A 52 -3.53 -29.90 14.08
CA ILE A 52 -3.09 -29.28 15.32
C ILE A 52 -1.64 -28.81 15.22
N ALA A 53 -0.76 -29.60 14.59
CA ALA A 53 0.64 -29.21 14.39
C ALA A 53 0.76 -27.98 13.47
N VAL A 54 0.02 -27.96 12.36
CA VAL A 54 0.01 -26.83 11.42
C VAL A 54 -0.57 -25.58 12.09
N TRP A 55 -1.66 -25.71 12.84
CA TRP A 55 -2.32 -24.57 13.49
C TRP A 55 -1.46 -23.99 14.62
N ARG A 56 -0.75 -24.82 15.40
CA ARG A 56 0.21 -24.32 16.39
C ARG A 56 1.31 -23.50 15.74
N ARG A 57 1.96 -24.03 14.70
CA ARG A 57 2.99 -23.29 13.95
C ARG A 57 2.45 -21.98 13.38
N ALA A 58 1.24 -21.98 12.84
CA ALA A 58 0.60 -20.77 12.30
C ALA A 58 0.26 -19.75 13.40
N ARG A 59 -0.17 -20.19 14.59
CA ARG A 59 -0.39 -19.32 15.76
C ARG A 59 0.93 -18.68 16.20
N ASP A 60 1.96 -19.50 16.37
CA ASP A 60 3.26 -19.04 16.88
C ASP A 60 3.95 -18.08 15.90
N ALA A 61 3.66 -18.20 14.60
CA ALA A 61 4.10 -17.26 13.56
C ALA A 61 3.18 -16.04 13.37
N GLY A 62 2.09 -15.90 14.12
CA GLY A 62 1.10 -14.82 13.96
C GLY A 62 0.23 -14.91 12.70
N ALA A 63 0.27 -16.04 11.98
CA ALA A 63 -0.36 -16.24 10.67
C ALA A 63 -1.64 -17.10 10.71
N LEU A 64 -2.23 -17.32 11.89
CA LEU A 64 -3.40 -18.21 12.02
C LEU A 64 -4.65 -17.69 11.29
N ALA A 65 -4.82 -16.37 11.26
CA ALA A 65 -5.89 -15.72 10.49
C ALA A 65 -5.73 -15.98 8.98
N GLU A 66 -4.49 -15.91 8.46
CA GLU A 66 -4.18 -16.17 7.05
C GLU A 66 -4.45 -17.63 6.67
N LEU A 67 -4.19 -18.60 7.56
CA LEU A 67 -4.47 -20.01 7.30
C LEU A 67 -5.99 -20.33 7.24
N SER A 68 -6.83 -19.43 7.75
CA SER A 68 -8.29 -19.58 7.77
C SER A 68 -8.94 -19.02 6.50
N ARG A 69 -8.17 -18.28 5.70
CA ARG A 69 -8.59 -17.90 4.35
C ARG A 69 -8.64 -19.15 3.46
N PRO A 70 -9.70 -19.30 2.66
CA PRO A 70 -9.79 -20.40 1.71
C PRO A 70 -8.60 -20.34 0.74
N ILE A 71 -7.90 -21.46 0.57
CA ILE A 71 -6.84 -21.60 -0.43
C ILE A 71 -7.49 -21.49 -1.82
N GLY A 72 -7.25 -20.35 -2.46
CA GLY A 72 -7.75 -19.96 -3.78
C GLY A 72 -7.27 -18.56 -4.11
N ARG A 73 -7.34 -18.16 -5.39
CA ARG A 73 -6.97 -16.80 -5.82
C ARG A 73 -7.76 -15.79 -4.97
N PRO A 74 -7.10 -14.87 -4.24
CA PRO A 74 -7.82 -13.86 -3.49
C PRO A 74 -8.70 -13.07 -4.46
N PRO A 75 -9.95 -12.72 -4.11
CA PRO A 75 -10.64 -11.64 -4.81
C PRO A 75 -9.72 -10.42 -4.71
N ALA A 76 -9.46 -9.74 -5.85
CA ALA A 76 -8.48 -8.66 -5.96
C ALA A 76 -8.45 -7.82 -4.67
N ASP A 77 -7.33 -7.90 -3.95
CA ASP A 77 -7.24 -7.45 -2.57
C ASP A 77 -7.56 -5.95 -2.54
N ALA A 78 -8.51 -5.52 -1.72
CA ALA A 78 -8.86 -4.10 -1.62
C ALA A 78 -7.64 -3.22 -1.27
N ARG A 79 -6.62 -3.86 -0.66
CA ARG A 79 -5.30 -3.29 -0.41
C ARG A 79 -4.51 -3.02 -1.69
N ASP A 80 -4.61 -3.87 -2.70
CA ASP A 80 -3.94 -3.68 -4.00
C ASP A 80 -4.57 -2.55 -4.80
N THR A 81 -5.90 -2.39 -4.72
CA THR A 81 -6.59 -1.25 -5.31
C THR A 81 -6.20 0.05 -4.60
N GLU A 82 -6.16 0.05 -3.28
CA GLU A 82 -5.73 1.21 -2.49
C GLU A 82 -4.25 1.57 -2.75
N LEU A 83 -3.37 0.58 -2.88
CA LEU A 83 -1.98 0.76 -3.27
C LEU A 83 -1.83 1.36 -4.66
N ALA A 84 -2.64 0.91 -5.63
CA ALA A 84 -2.62 1.46 -6.98
C ALA A 84 -3.10 2.93 -7.00
N GLU A 85 -4.16 3.25 -6.27
CA GLU A 85 -4.68 4.60 -6.13
C GLU A 85 -3.67 5.53 -5.43
N LEU A 86 -3.05 5.07 -4.34
CA LEU A 86 -2.04 5.83 -3.62
C LEU A 86 -0.81 6.10 -4.50
N ARG A 87 -0.34 5.12 -5.27
CA ARG A 87 0.76 5.31 -6.23
C ARG A 87 0.40 6.33 -7.32
N ALA A 88 -0.82 6.27 -7.85
CA ALA A 88 -1.28 7.24 -8.84
C ALA A 88 -1.36 8.66 -8.27
N LYS A 89 -1.84 8.82 -7.02
CA LYS A 89 -1.87 10.11 -6.32
C LYS A 89 -0.47 10.64 -6.08
N ASN A 90 0.45 9.79 -5.61
CA ASN A 90 1.83 10.19 -5.34
C ASN A 90 2.53 10.70 -6.62
N GLY A 91 2.41 9.96 -7.73
CA GLY A 91 2.97 10.40 -9.02
C GLY A 91 2.34 11.67 -9.59
N ARG A 92 1.10 12.02 -9.25
CA ARG A 92 0.50 13.31 -9.60
C ARG A 92 1.08 14.44 -8.76
N LEU A 93 1.15 14.24 -7.44
CA LEU A 93 1.70 15.22 -6.51
C LEU A 93 3.18 15.51 -6.79
N GLU A 94 3.98 14.49 -7.13
CA GLU A 94 5.38 14.69 -7.55
C GLU A 94 5.50 15.59 -8.80
N LYS A 95 4.61 15.42 -9.78
CA LYS A 95 4.59 16.26 -10.99
C LYS A 95 4.17 17.71 -10.66
N GLU A 96 3.19 17.90 -9.79
CA GLU A 96 2.77 19.24 -9.35
C GLU A 96 3.89 19.94 -8.57
N LEU A 97 4.59 19.20 -7.70
CA LEU A 97 5.72 19.69 -6.96
C LEU A 97 6.88 20.07 -7.89
N ALA A 98 7.16 19.26 -8.92
CA ALA A 98 8.16 19.60 -9.94
C ALA A 98 7.80 20.88 -10.71
N LYS A 99 6.52 21.08 -11.07
CA LYS A 99 6.05 22.32 -11.70
C LYS A 99 6.22 23.53 -10.78
N ALA A 100 5.84 23.40 -9.51
CA ALA A 100 5.99 24.48 -8.54
C ALA A 100 7.46 24.88 -8.36
N ARG A 101 8.37 23.91 -8.26
CA ARG A 101 9.82 24.16 -8.23
C ARG A 101 10.32 24.89 -9.48
N LEU A 102 9.85 24.50 -10.66
CA LEU A 102 10.22 25.17 -11.91
C LEU A 102 9.78 26.65 -11.93
N VAL A 103 8.57 26.94 -11.45
CA VAL A 103 8.08 28.32 -11.34
C VAL A 103 8.98 29.15 -10.42
N ILE A 104 9.34 28.60 -9.25
CA ILE A 104 10.24 29.24 -8.30
C ILE A 104 11.60 29.53 -8.94
N ASP A 105 12.17 28.56 -9.65
CA ASP A 105 13.45 28.73 -10.35
C ASP A 105 13.40 29.83 -11.42
N VAL A 106 12.33 29.86 -12.22
CA VAL A 106 12.15 30.89 -13.26
C VAL A 106 12.01 32.27 -12.64
N GLN A 107 11.24 32.41 -11.56
CA GLN A 107 11.10 33.66 -10.82
C GLN A 107 12.45 34.12 -10.23
N GLY A 108 13.23 33.20 -9.65
CA GLY A 108 14.57 33.48 -9.13
C GLY A 108 15.52 33.97 -10.22
N LYS A 109 15.53 33.32 -11.39
CA LYS A 109 16.34 33.73 -12.55
C LYS A 109 15.93 35.11 -13.09
N LEU A 110 14.63 35.36 -13.20
CA LEU A 110 14.12 36.68 -13.62
C LEU A 110 14.56 37.77 -12.65
N HIS A 111 14.43 37.55 -11.35
CA HIS A 111 14.86 38.50 -10.33
C HIS A 111 16.37 38.78 -10.41
N ALA A 112 17.20 37.75 -10.60
CA ALA A 112 18.64 37.91 -10.76
C ALA A 112 19.01 38.72 -12.02
N LEU A 113 18.32 38.48 -13.14
CA LEU A 113 18.49 39.24 -14.38
C LEU A 113 18.10 40.71 -14.18
N LEU A 114 16.93 40.98 -13.60
CA LEU A 114 16.47 42.34 -13.31
C LEU A 114 17.44 43.08 -12.37
N ALA A 115 17.95 42.42 -11.33
CA ALA A 115 18.93 42.99 -10.42
C ALA A 115 20.27 43.31 -11.12
N THR A 116 20.63 42.55 -12.16
CA THR A 116 21.83 42.79 -12.97
C THR A 116 21.63 43.98 -13.90
N LEU A 117 20.50 44.04 -14.62
CA LEU A 117 20.14 45.15 -15.49
C LEU A 117 20.01 46.47 -14.72
N SER A 118 19.42 46.43 -13.52
CA SER A 118 19.31 47.59 -12.64
C SER A 118 20.67 48.08 -12.14
N ARG A 119 21.65 47.20 -11.94
CA ARG A 119 23.03 47.59 -11.57
C ARG A 119 23.85 48.10 -12.75
N SER A 120 23.57 47.63 -13.96
CA SER A 120 24.27 48.05 -15.18
C SER A 120 23.67 49.31 -15.82
N ALA A 121 22.54 49.81 -15.33
CA ALA A 121 21.97 51.06 -15.81
C ALA A 121 22.92 52.22 -15.49
N PRO A 122 23.49 52.91 -16.50
CA PRO A 122 24.33 54.07 -16.24
C PRO A 122 23.45 55.17 -15.65
N SER A 123 23.79 55.64 -14.45
CA SER A 123 23.30 56.90 -13.92
C SER A 123 24.01 58.04 -14.66
N ASP A 124 23.65 58.25 -15.92
CA ASP A 124 24.01 59.47 -16.63
C ASP A 124 22.76 60.19 -17.07
N VAL A 125 22.26 61.01 -16.15
CA VAL A 125 21.49 62.21 -16.51
C VAL A 125 22.26 63.37 -15.90
N GLY A 126 23.46 63.62 -16.43
CA GLY A 126 24.08 64.93 -16.32
C GLY A 126 23.19 65.95 -17.02
N VAL A 127 22.36 66.67 -16.25
CA VAL A 127 21.65 67.86 -16.75
C VAL A 127 22.70 68.94 -16.98
N PRO A 128 22.99 69.37 -18.23
CA PRO A 128 23.85 70.52 -18.44
C PRO A 128 23.01 71.77 -18.14
N THR A 129 23.31 72.42 -17.03
CA THR A 129 22.76 73.72 -16.66
C THR A 129 23.10 74.73 -17.76
N PHE A 130 22.09 75.19 -18.50
CA PHE A 130 22.25 76.21 -19.53
C PHE A 130 22.55 77.56 -18.86
N SER A 131 23.83 77.95 -18.84
CA SER A 131 24.27 79.25 -18.31
C SER A 131 23.97 80.34 -19.34
N GLN A 132 22.89 81.08 -19.10
CA GLN A 132 22.52 82.28 -19.86
C GLN A 132 23.51 83.41 -19.53
N LYS A 133 24.52 83.58 -20.38
CA LYS A 133 25.46 84.71 -20.33
C LYS A 133 24.72 86.00 -20.74
N GLN A 134 24.50 86.89 -19.78
CA GLN A 134 24.05 88.25 -20.04
C GLN A 134 25.20 89.15 -20.51
N ASN A 135 24.85 89.99 -21.48
CA ASN A 135 25.34 91.32 -21.82
C ASN A 135 26.76 91.57 -22.35
N GLY A 136 26.77 92.19 -23.53
CA GLY A 136 27.71 93.16 -24.06
C GLY A 136 26.95 93.98 -25.10
#